data_AF-A0A0B1T0T0-F1
#
_entry.id   AF-A0A0B1T0T0-F1
#
_cell.length_a   1.000
_cell.length_b   1.000
_cell.length_c   1.000
_cell.angle_alpha   90.00
_cell.angle_beta   90.00
_cell.angle_gamma   90.00
#
_symmetry.space_group_name_H-M   'P 1'
#
loop_
_entity.id
_entity.type
_entity.pdbx_description
1 polymer ?
#
loop_
_entity_poly.entity_id
_entity_poly.type
_entity_poly.pdbx_seq_one_letter_code
_entity_poly.pdbx_strand_id
1 'polypeptide(L)'
;MWDLLVLTAGSETQRRDFEALLAEVDTSRFCKRTAVIADYPTGVKIGSGGATLNVLDKLGSAVAGQKVLLIHSGGLSQRMPHLSAIGKIFATLPDGCTILEKKLSTYEHLPNILPPGLLVSASDVIEDVSKFKECEPSEMIAFATESTLEVAKDHGVFVLDSKGKLKSVLQKPSLKEMEDATLLPSGNALTDW
;
A
#
# COMPACT_ATOMS: atom_id res chain seq x y z
N MET A 1 16.42 -5.04 3.49
CA MET A 1 15.65 -6.05 2.70
C MET A 1 14.40 -6.44 3.48
N TRP A 2 13.28 -6.65 2.78
CA TRP A 2 12.04 -7.18 3.34
C TRP A 2 12.16 -8.68 3.64
N ASP A 3 11.52 -9.16 4.71
CA ASP A 3 11.51 -10.59 5.04
C ASP A 3 10.48 -11.37 4.20
N LEU A 4 9.41 -10.70 3.77
CA LEU A 4 8.36 -11.26 2.96
C LEU A 4 7.68 -10.16 2.12
N LEU A 5 7.54 -10.39 0.82
CA LEU A 5 6.60 -9.69 -0.05
C LEU A 5 5.33 -10.52 -0.20
N VAL A 6 4.17 -9.90 -0.02
CA VAL A 6 2.86 -10.51 -0.24
C VAL A 6 2.10 -9.70 -1.27
N LEU A 7 1.62 -10.37 -2.32
CA LEU A 7 0.62 -9.80 -3.24
C LEU A 7 -0.75 -10.39 -2.91
N THR A 8 -1.79 -9.56 -2.84
CA THR A 8 -3.17 -10.09 -2.77
C THR A 8 -3.73 -10.36 -4.15
N ALA A 9 -4.59 -11.37 -4.26
CA ALA A 9 -5.32 -11.70 -5.47
C ALA A 9 -6.81 -11.85 -5.16
N GLY A 10 -7.69 -11.38 -6.03
CA GLY A 10 -9.14 -11.47 -5.85
C GLY A 10 -9.71 -12.87 -6.10
N SER A 11 -8.91 -13.82 -6.59
CA SER A 11 -9.32 -15.21 -6.83
C SER A 11 -8.13 -16.16 -6.88
N GLU A 12 -8.39 -17.46 -6.77
CA GLU A 12 -7.37 -18.51 -6.93
C GLU A 12 -6.76 -18.57 -8.34
N THR A 13 -7.54 -18.25 -9.37
CA THR A 13 -7.01 -18.16 -10.75
C THR A 13 -6.02 -17.01 -10.84
N GLN A 14 -6.42 -15.81 -10.40
CA GLN A 14 -5.53 -14.65 -10.40
C GLN A 14 -4.28 -14.87 -9.53
N ARG A 15 -4.41 -15.59 -8.41
CA ARG A 15 -3.28 -15.98 -7.57
C ARG A 15 -2.23 -16.76 -8.36
N ARG A 16 -2.65 -17.75 -9.15
CA ARG A 16 -1.74 -18.56 -9.99
C ARG A 16 -1.08 -17.73 -11.08
N ASP A 17 -1.83 -16.85 -11.72
CA ASP A 17 -1.30 -15.96 -12.75
C ASP A 17 -0.26 -15.00 -12.16
N PHE A 18 -0.54 -14.43 -10.99
CA PHE A 18 0.40 -13.57 -10.26
C PHE A 18 1.64 -14.33 -9.77
N GLU A 19 1.52 -15.60 -9.37
CA GLU A 19 2.68 -16.43 -9.03
C GLU A 19 3.59 -16.64 -10.24
N ALA A 20 3.02 -16.92 -11.41
CA ALA A 20 3.80 -17.06 -12.65
C ALA A 20 4.49 -15.75 -13.04
N LEU A 21 3.77 -14.63 -12.99
CA LEU A 21 4.35 -13.31 -13.29
C LEU A 21 5.42 -12.90 -12.27
N LEU A 22 5.21 -13.18 -10.99
CA LEU A 22 6.17 -12.86 -9.93
C LEU A 22 7.46 -13.67 -10.02
N ALA A 23 7.40 -14.90 -10.56
CA ALA A 23 8.58 -15.74 -10.78
C ALA A 23 9.53 -15.16 -11.84
N GLU A 24 9.01 -14.34 -12.76
CA GLU A 24 9.80 -13.66 -13.80
C GLU A 24 10.46 -12.35 -13.30
N VAL A 25 10.12 -11.89 -12.08
CA VAL A 25 10.67 -10.67 -11.49
C VAL A 25 11.79 -11.00 -10.51
N ASP A 26 12.99 -10.42 -10.72
CA ASP A 26 14.08 -10.56 -9.75
C ASP A 26 13.80 -9.75 -8.48
N THR A 27 13.25 -10.43 -7.48
CA THR A 27 12.96 -9.87 -6.15
C THR A 27 14.09 -10.11 -5.14
N SER A 28 15.15 -10.84 -5.52
CA SER A 28 16.15 -11.37 -4.58
C SER A 28 16.93 -10.29 -3.83
N ARG A 29 17.11 -9.11 -4.46
CA ARG A 29 17.72 -7.92 -3.84
C ARG A 29 16.81 -7.24 -2.81
N PHE A 30 15.50 -7.39 -2.94
CA PHE A 30 14.52 -6.62 -2.18
C PHE A 30 13.82 -7.43 -1.09
N CYS A 31 13.62 -8.73 -1.31
CA CYS A 31 12.79 -9.60 -0.47
C CYS A 31 13.44 -10.98 -0.29
N LYS A 32 13.40 -11.52 0.93
CA LYS A 32 13.87 -12.90 1.20
C LYS A 32 12.92 -13.97 0.69
N ARG A 33 11.62 -13.68 0.72
CA ARG A 33 10.53 -14.59 0.35
C ARG A 33 9.42 -13.81 -0.32
N THR A 34 8.64 -14.49 -1.14
CA THR A 34 7.45 -13.96 -1.80
C THR A 34 6.28 -14.90 -1.57
N ALA A 35 5.06 -14.34 -1.57
CA ALA A 35 3.82 -15.09 -1.51
C ALA A 35 2.71 -14.35 -2.26
N VAL A 36 1.76 -15.10 -2.83
CA VAL A 36 0.52 -14.54 -3.37
C VAL A 36 -0.66 -15.16 -2.64
N ILE A 37 -1.54 -14.33 -2.09
CA ILE A 37 -2.66 -14.77 -1.26
C ILE A 37 -3.98 -14.37 -1.92
N ALA A 38 -4.79 -15.36 -2.27
CA ALA A 38 -6.15 -15.14 -2.75
C ALA A 38 -7.11 -14.76 -1.63
N ASP A 39 -8.08 -13.92 -1.96
CA ASP A 39 -9.25 -13.57 -1.16
C ASP A 39 -10.01 -14.82 -0.70
N TYR A 40 -10.45 -14.81 0.55
CA TYR A 40 -11.28 -15.84 1.16
C TYR A 40 -12.46 -15.18 1.91
N PRO A 41 -13.69 -15.74 1.84
CA PRO A 41 -14.09 -16.93 1.08
C PRO A 41 -14.02 -16.76 -0.45
N THR A 42 -13.77 -17.86 -1.17
CA THR A 42 -13.63 -17.85 -2.63
C THR A 42 -14.87 -17.25 -3.31
N GLY A 43 -14.66 -16.33 -4.24
CA GLY A 43 -15.73 -15.67 -4.99
C GLY A 43 -16.41 -14.51 -4.26
N VAL A 44 -15.98 -14.19 -3.03
CA VAL A 44 -16.47 -13.03 -2.27
C VAL A 44 -15.48 -11.88 -2.40
N LYS A 45 -15.96 -10.70 -2.78
CA LYS A 45 -15.14 -9.48 -2.81
C LYS A 45 -15.03 -8.92 -1.39
N ILE A 46 -13.85 -9.04 -0.78
CA ILE A 46 -13.61 -8.64 0.61
C ILE A 46 -12.97 -7.25 0.76
N GLY A 47 -12.54 -6.64 -0.34
CA GLY A 47 -11.89 -5.32 -0.33
C GLY A 47 -10.48 -5.34 0.28
N SER A 48 -9.79 -4.20 0.28
CA SER A 48 -8.41 -4.08 0.78
C SER A 48 -8.29 -4.42 2.27
N GLY A 49 -9.20 -3.91 3.10
CA GLY A 49 -9.22 -4.22 4.53
C GLY A 49 -9.44 -5.70 4.81
N GLY A 50 -10.42 -6.32 4.13
CA GLY A 50 -10.65 -7.77 4.25
C GLY A 50 -9.48 -8.59 3.75
N ALA A 51 -8.83 -8.17 2.65
CA ALA A 51 -7.65 -8.83 2.12
C ALA A 51 -6.47 -8.75 3.10
N THR A 52 -6.27 -7.62 3.78
CA THR A 52 -5.27 -7.50 4.86
C THR A 52 -5.56 -8.48 6.00
N LEU A 53 -6.81 -8.58 6.47
CA LEU A 53 -7.19 -9.52 7.53
C LEU A 53 -7.00 -10.98 7.11
N ASN A 54 -7.36 -11.33 5.88
CA ASN A 54 -7.15 -12.65 5.30
C ASN A 54 -5.66 -13.02 5.20
N VAL A 55 -4.80 -12.06 4.82
CA VAL A 55 -3.34 -12.23 4.83
C VAL A 55 -2.82 -12.47 6.25
N LEU A 56 -3.25 -11.66 7.22
CA LEU A 56 -2.85 -11.81 8.62
C LEU A 56 -3.27 -13.16 9.21
N ASP A 57 -4.49 -13.61 8.91
CA ASP A 57 -5.00 -14.92 9.32
C ASP A 57 -4.16 -16.07 8.74
N LYS A 58 -3.83 -16.01 7.44
CA LYS A 58 -3.01 -17.04 6.77
C LYS A 58 -1.54 -17.06 7.23
N LEU A 59 -0.95 -15.90 7.50
CA LEU A 59 0.44 -15.81 7.95
C LEU A 59 0.59 -16.13 9.44
N GLY A 60 -0.41 -15.78 10.25
CA GLY A 60 -0.45 -16.01 11.69
C GLY A 60 0.80 -15.50 12.41
N SER A 61 1.21 -16.22 13.46
CA SER A 61 2.40 -15.89 14.25
C SER A 61 3.72 -16.17 13.51
N ALA A 62 3.70 -16.81 12.34
CA ALA A 62 4.92 -17.17 11.60
C ALA A 62 5.67 -15.95 11.05
N VAL A 63 5.02 -14.79 11.01
CA VAL A 63 5.62 -13.50 10.61
C VAL A 63 5.83 -12.53 11.77
N ALA A 64 5.66 -13.00 13.01
CA ALA A 64 5.96 -12.18 14.18
C ALA A 64 7.42 -11.72 14.17
N GLY A 65 7.66 -10.41 14.36
CA GLY A 65 8.99 -9.83 14.34
C GLY A 65 9.62 -9.69 12.95
N GLN A 66 8.88 -9.92 11.87
CA GLN A 66 9.36 -9.74 10.50
C GLN A 66 8.90 -8.42 9.88
N LYS A 67 9.60 -7.98 8.84
CA LYS A 67 9.24 -6.83 7.99
C LYS A 67 8.54 -7.35 6.74
N VAL A 68 7.23 -7.21 6.69
CA VAL A 68 6.38 -7.71 5.60
C VAL A 68 5.89 -6.54 4.75
N LEU A 69 6.11 -6.63 3.44
CA LEU A 69 5.51 -5.72 2.46
C LEU A 69 4.28 -6.39 1.86
N LEU A 70 3.09 -5.85 2.12
CA LEU A 70 1.82 -6.28 1.55
C LEU A 70 1.36 -5.29 0.49
N ILE A 71 1.23 -5.76 -0.75
CA ILE A 71 0.69 -4.97 -1.85
C ILE A 71 -0.69 -5.51 -2.23
N HIS A 72 -1.70 -4.64 -2.14
CA HIS A 72 -3.06 -4.99 -2.55
C HIS A 72 -3.17 -5.01 -4.08
N SER A 73 -3.21 -6.21 -4.66
CA SER A 73 -3.19 -6.41 -6.12
C SER A 73 -4.45 -7.08 -6.67
N GLY A 74 -5.36 -7.53 -5.80
CA GLY A 74 -6.56 -8.29 -6.18
C GLY A 74 -7.74 -7.50 -6.75
N GLY A 75 -7.59 -6.18 -6.93
CA GLY A 75 -8.65 -5.32 -7.44
C GLY A 75 -8.94 -5.57 -8.92
N LEU A 76 -10.22 -5.60 -9.29
CA LEU A 76 -10.63 -5.56 -10.70
C LEU A 76 -10.28 -4.19 -11.28
N SER A 77 -9.42 -4.16 -12.31
CA SER A 77 -9.03 -2.95 -13.03
C SER A 77 -10.17 -2.42 -13.92
N GLN A 78 -11.31 -2.06 -13.33
CA GLN A 78 -12.53 -1.67 -14.05
C GLN A 78 -12.33 -0.44 -14.96
N ARG A 79 -11.45 0.48 -14.54
CA ARG A 79 -11.06 1.66 -15.33
C ARG A 79 -10.01 1.36 -16.41
N MET A 80 -9.34 0.21 -16.32
CA MET A 80 -8.30 -0.21 -17.24
C MET A 80 -8.42 -1.71 -17.56
N PRO A 81 -9.39 -2.12 -18.40
CA PRO A 81 -9.77 -3.52 -18.55
C PRO A 81 -8.62 -4.42 -19.03
N HIS A 82 -7.69 -3.89 -19.84
CA HIS A 82 -6.53 -4.64 -20.30
C HIS A 82 -5.58 -5.05 -19.16
N LEU A 83 -5.61 -4.33 -18.03
CA LEU A 83 -4.86 -4.67 -16.81
C LEU A 83 -5.65 -5.59 -15.86
N SER A 84 -6.87 -6.00 -16.21
CA SER A 84 -7.68 -6.86 -15.34
C SER A 84 -7.18 -8.31 -15.31
N ALA A 85 -6.59 -8.79 -16.42
CA ALA A 85 -6.02 -10.13 -16.50
C ALA A 85 -4.62 -10.20 -15.86
N ILE A 86 -3.76 -9.22 -16.16
CA ILE A 86 -2.37 -9.20 -15.67
C ILE A 86 -2.22 -8.58 -14.26
N GLY A 87 -3.19 -7.78 -13.81
CA GLY A 87 -3.10 -7.03 -12.56
C GLY A 87 -2.28 -5.75 -12.72
N LYS A 88 -2.70 -4.67 -12.04
CA LYS A 88 -2.03 -3.37 -12.14
C LYS A 88 -0.58 -3.41 -11.66
N ILE A 89 -0.29 -4.24 -10.65
CA ILE A 89 1.06 -4.36 -10.08
C ILE A 89 2.11 -4.83 -11.12
N PHE A 90 1.67 -5.56 -12.16
CA PHE A 90 2.53 -6.02 -13.25
C PHE A 90 2.42 -5.14 -14.52
N ALA A 91 1.71 -4.01 -14.45
CA ALA A 91 1.62 -3.09 -15.57
C ALA A 91 3.00 -2.48 -15.88
N THR A 92 3.40 -2.52 -17.14
CA THR A 92 4.66 -1.94 -17.61
C THR A 92 4.54 -0.42 -17.78
N LEU A 93 5.51 0.30 -17.24
CA LEU A 93 5.66 1.74 -17.32
C LEU A 93 6.47 2.14 -18.57
N PRO A 94 6.48 3.43 -18.97
CA PRO A 94 7.24 3.87 -20.15
C PRO A 94 8.74 3.60 -20.12
N ASP A 95 9.33 3.40 -18.94
CA ASP A 95 10.74 3.04 -18.76
C ASP A 95 11.01 1.54 -18.89
N GLY A 96 9.98 0.73 -19.18
CA GLY A 96 10.07 -0.71 -19.35
C GLY A 96 9.97 -1.52 -18.05
N CYS A 97 10.00 -0.87 -16.89
CA CYS A 97 9.79 -1.52 -15.60
C CYS A 97 8.31 -1.73 -15.30
N THR A 98 7.97 -2.78 -14.58
CA THR A 98 6.66 -2.97 -13.97
C THR A 98 6.45 -2.04 -12.76
N ILE A 99 5.19 -1.81 -12.38
CA ILE A 99 4.89 -1.10 -11.12
C ILE A 99 5.53 -1.81 -9.92
N LEU A 100 5.55 -3.15 -9.92
CA LEU A 100 6.21 -3.95 -8.88
C LEU A 100 7.69 -3.61 -8.75
N GLU A 101 8.44 -3.66 -9.86
CA GLU A 101 9.87 -3.34 -9.86
C GLU A 101 10.13 -1.91 -9.39
N LYS A 102 9.28 -0.96 -9.81
CA LYS A 102 9.38 0.43 -9.36
C LYS A 102 9.16 0.55 -7.85
N LYS A 103 8.13 -0.11 -7.32
CA LYS A 103 7.85 -0.13 -5.87
C LYS A 103 8.98 -0.77 -5.07
N LEU A 104 9.50 -1.90 -5.51
CA LEU A 104 10.60 -2.59 -4.82
C LEU A 104 11.86 -1.71 -4.75
N SER A 105 12.18 -1.03 -5.86
CA SER A 105 13.28 -0.06 -5.92
C SER A 105 13.04 1.14 -4.99
N THR A 106 11.86 1.76 -5.07
CA THR A 106 11.51 2.91 -4.22
C THR A 106 11.54 2.55 -2.72
N TYR A 107 11.11 1.34 -2.37
CA TYR A 107 11.02 0.86 -0.99
C TYR A 107 12.28 0.18 -0.47
N GLU A 108 13.37 0.14 -1.24
CA GLU A 108 14.58 -0.63 -0.92
C GLU A 108 15.15 -0.31 0.48
N HIS A 109 15.11 0.96 0.86
CA HIS A 109 15.70 1.46 2.10
C HIS A 109 14.75 1.42 3.31
N LEU A 110 13.43 1.30 3.10
CA LEU A 110 12.44 1.32 4.18
C LEU A 110 12.63 0.22 5.23
N PRO A 111 13.02 -1.03 4.88
CA PRO A 111 13.32 -2.04 5.88
C PRO A 111 14.45 -1.68 6.84
N ASN A 112 15.29 -0.70 6.54
CA ASN A 112 16.35 -0.27 7.45
C ASN A 112 15.86 0.79 8.45
N ILE A 113 14.73 1.43 8.16
CA ILE A 113 14.16 2.54 8.93
C ILE A 113 12.97 2.07 9.76
N LEU A 114 12.09 1.27 9.16
CA LEU A 114 10.86 0.84 9.79
C LEU A 114 11.11 -0.28 10.82
N PRO A 115 10.36 -0.29 11.93
CA PRO A 115 10.34 -1.43 12.84
C PRO A 115 9.73 -2.67 12.15
N PRO A 116 9.94 -3.88 12.72
CA PRO A 116 9.17 -5.05 12.29
C PRO A 116 7.67 -4.81 12.31
N GLY A 117 6.97 -5.31 11.30
CA GLY A 117 5.55 -5.03 11.08
C GLY A 117 5.14 -5.22 9.62
N LEU A 118 3.91 -4.80 9.34
CA LEU A 118 3.28 -4.89 8.02
C LEU A 118 3.22 -3.51 7.37
N LEU A 119 3.95 -3.30 6.28
CA LEU A 119 3.74 -2.15 5.39
C LEU A 119 2.67 -2.53 4.35
N VAL A 120 1.60 -1.77 4.29
CA VAL A 120 0.48 -1.98 3.35
C VAL A 120 0.55 -0.91 2.27
N SER A 121 0.46 -1.30 0.99
CA SER A 121 0.50 -0.39 -0.15
C SER A 121 -0.48 -0.81 -1.25
N ALA A 122 -1.01 0.16 -1.99
CA ALA A 122 -1.86 -0.08 -3.15
C ALA A 122 -1.02 -0.48 -4.38
N SER A 123 -1.60 -1.25 -5.31
CA SER A 123 -0.91 -1.69 -6.53
C SER A 123 -0.89 -0.68 -7.67
N ASP A 124 -1.57 0.46 -7.55
CA ASP A 124 -1.82 1.39 -8.66
C ASP A 124 -1.32 2.81 -8.45
N VAL A 125 -0.49 3.01 -7.43
CA VAL A 125 0.20 4.26 -7.11
C VAL A 125 1.67 3.94 -6.91
N ILE A 126 2.55 4.90 -7.19
CA ILE A 126 3.98 4.80 -6.86
C ILE A 126 4.30 5.97 -5.94
N GLU A 127 4.67 5.65 -4.72
CA GLU A 127 4.91 6.59 -3.63
C GLU A 127 6.38 7.06 -3.69
N ASP A 128 6.64 8.35 -3.51
CA ASP A 128 8.00 8.85 -3.33
C ASP A 128 8.35 8.88 -1.84
N VAL A 129 9.07 7.85 -1.39
CA VAL A 129 9.59 7.75 -0.02
C VAL A 129 11.05 8.19 0.10
N SER A 130 11.65 8.79 -0.94
CA SER A 130 13.07 9.13 -0.96
C SER A 130 13.51 10.06 0.19
N LYS A 131 12.61 10.92 0.66
CA LYS A 131 12.83 11.86 1.77
C LYS A 131 12.62 11.23 3.16
N PHE A 132 12.05 10.04 3.25
CA PHE A 132 11.82 9.36 4.51
C PHE A 132 13.11 8.69 4.99
N LYS A 133 13.79 9.30 5.98
CA LYS A 133 15.11 8.85 6.46
C LYS A 133 15.09 8.26 7.86
N GLU A 134 14.14 8.69 8.67
CA GLU A 134 14.05 8.32 10.08
C GLU A 134 12.59 8.12 10.45
N CYS A 135 12.36 7.25 11.43
CA CYS A 135 11.03 6.95 11.93
C CYS A 135 11.11 6.69 13.43
N GLU A 136 10.34 7.44 14.21
CA GLU A 136 10.14 7.11 15.61
C GLU A 136 9.25 5.85 15.72
N PRO A 137 9.67 4.83 16.48
CA PRO A 137 8.87 3.63 16.66
C PRO A 137 7.46 3.95 17.14
N SER A 138 6.48 3.56 16.33
CA SER A 138 5.06 3.77 16.57
C SER A 138 4.28 2.51 16.20
N GLU A 139 3.13 2.29 16.83
CA GLU A 139 2.26 1.15 16.54
C GLU A 139 1.68 1.22 15.11
N MET A 140 1.49 2.44 14.60
CA MET A 140 1.01 2.71 13.25
C MET A 140 1.77 3.90 12.67
N ILE A 141 2.22 3.75 11.42
CA ILE A 141 2.88 4.80 10.65
C ILE A 141 2.06 4.98 9.37
N ALA A 142 1.62 6.20 9.10
CA ALA A 142 0.92 6.55 7.88
C ALA A 142 1.83 7.42 7.01
N PHE A 143 1.93 7.08 5.72
CA PHE A 143 2.53 7.95 4.71
C PHE A 143 1.46 8.92 4.23
N ALA A 144 1.78 10.21 4.25
CA ALA A 144 0.87 11.26 3.84
C ALA A 144 1.58 12.26 2.93
N THR A 145 0.82 12.82 1.99
CA THR A 145 1.26 13.90 1.12
C THR A 145 0.54 15.18 1.51
N GLU A 146 1.25 16.30 1.49
CA GLU A 146 0.62 17.61 1.58
C GLU A 146 -0.08 17.95 0.26
N SER A 147 -1.40 18.11 0.31
CA SER A 147 -2.25 18.36 -0.85
C SER A 147 -3.11 19.61 -0.64
N THR A 148 -3.42 20.31 -1.74
CA THR A 148 -4.39 21.41 -1.70
C THR A 148 -5.79 20.90 -1.34
N LEU A 149 -6.65 21.77 -0.83
CA LEU A 149 -8.04 21.39 -0.47
C LEU A 149 -8.87 20.91 -1.67
N GLU A 150 -8.56 21.41 -2.87
CA GLU A 150 -9.22 20.97 -4.10
C GLU A 150 -8.96 19.49 -4.39
N VAL A 151 -7.75 19.01 -4.13
CA VAL A 151 -7.37 17.60 -4.27
C VAL A 151 -7.89 16.80 -3.08
N ALA A 152 -7.73 17.32 -1.87
CA ALA A 152 -8.02 16.59 -0.63
C ALA A 152 -9.48 16.09 -0.51
N LYS A 153 -10.44 16.77 -1.13
CA LYS A 153 -11.87 16.35 -1.14
C LYS A 153 -12.11 14.96 -1.75
N ASP A 154 -11.22 14.49 -2.61
CA ASP A 154 -11.35 13.21 -3.31
C ASP A 154 -10.57 12.07 -2.63
N HIS A 155 -9.91 12.36 -1.50
CA HIS A 155 -8.99 11.48 -0.78
C HIS A 155 -9.34 11.35 0.71
N GLY A 156 -8.66 10.46 1.42
CA GLY A 156 -8.64 10.41 2.87
C GLY A 156 -7.76 11.54 3.43
N VAL A 157 -8.28 12.30 4.39
CA VAL A 157 -7.59 13.44 5.00
C VAL A 157 -7.20 13.11 6.44
N PHE A 158 -5.91 13.15 6.74
CA PHE A 158 -5.35 12.96 8.07
C PHE A 158 -5.46 14.24 8.89
N VAL A 159 -6.18 14.16 10.01
CA VAL A 159 -6.30 15.27 10.97
C VAL A 159 -5.35 15.00 12.13
N LEU A 160 -4.40 15.91 12.34
CA LEU A 160 -3.45 15.83 13.44
C LEU A 160 -3.93 16.64 14.66
N ASP A 161 -3.53 16.22 15.85
CA ASP A 161 -3.67 17.03 17.06
C ASP A 161 -2.56 18.10 17.16
N SER A 162 -2.62 18.94 18.20
CA SER A 162 -1.64 20.01 18.42
C SER A 162 -0.21 19.52 18.68
N LYS A 163 -0.02 18.22 18.89
CA LYS A 163 1.28 17.57 19.10
C LYS A 163 1.75 16.83 17.84
N GLY A 164 1.03 16.93 16.72
CA GLY A 164 1.34 16.27 15.47
C GLY A 164 0.97 14.79 15.44
N LYS A 165 0.16 14.29 16.38
CA LYS A 165 -0.31 12.90 16.37
C LYS A 165 -1.63 12.77 15.61
N LEU A 166 -1.82 11.64 14.93
CA LEU A 166 -3.06 11.36 14.21
C LEU A 166 -4.24 11.31 15.19
N LYS A 167 -5.23 12.19 14.96
CA LYS A 167 -6.48 12.28 15.73
C LYS A 167 -7.64 11.57 15.04
N SER A 168 -7.78 11.76 13.74
CA SER A 168 -8.85 11.17 12.93
C SER A 168 -8.49 11.16 11.44
N VAL A 169 -9.20 10.34 10.67
CA VAL A 169 -9.14 10.33 9.20
C VAL A 169 -10.53 10.65 8.67
N LEU A 170 -10.63 11.66 7.81
CA LEU A 170 -11.87 12.02 7.12
C LEU A 170 -11.87 11.39 5.72
N GLN A 171 -12.90 10.64 5.36
CA GLN A 171 -12.97 10.01 4.04
C GLN A 171 -13.72 10.92 3.06
N LYS A 172 -13.00 11.46 2.06
CA LYS A 172 -13.56 12.34 1.02
C LYS A 172 -14.41 13.50 1.61
N PRO A 173 -13.84 14.30 2.51
CA PRO A 173 -14.58 15.35 3.21
C PRO A 173 -14.95 16.50 2.27
N SER A 174 -16.02 17.21 2.63
CA SER A 174 -16.32 18.52 2.08
C SER A 174 -15.29 19.57 2.51
N LEU A 175 -15.22 20.69 1.78
CA LEU A 175 -14.36 21.83 2.13
C LEU A 175 -14.62 22.31 3.56
N LYS A 176 -15.90 22.40 3.95
CA LYS A 176 -16.29 22.85 5.29
C LYS A 176 -15.76 21.90 6.38
N GLU A 177 -15.87 20.59 6.18
CA GLU A 177 -15.34 19.60 7.13
C GLU A 177 -13.82 19.67 7.27
N MET A 178 -13.10 20.03 6.19
CA MET A 178 -11.66 20.25 6.23
C MET A 178 -11.27 21.56 6.91
N GLU A 179 -12.02 22.64 6.68
CA GLU A 179 -11.81 23.94 7.35
C GLU A 179 -12.12 23.88 8.84
N ASP A 180 -13.14 23.11 9.23
CA ASP A 180 -13.48 22.82 10.63
C ASP A 180 -12.43 21.87 11.28
N ALA A 181 -11.63 21.17 10.47
CA ALA A 181 -10.52 20.35 10.91
C ALA A 181 -9.21 21.15 10.98
N THR A 182 -8.18 20.56 11.59
CA THR A 182 -6.87 21.20 11.68
C THR A 182 -6.12 21.05 10.36
N LEU A 183 -6.01 22.15 9.61
CA LEU A 183 -5.14 22.28 8.43
C LEU A 183 -3.69 22.52 8.84
N LEU A 184 -2.78 22.29 7.90
CA LEU A 184 -1.37 22.66 8.05
C LEU A 184 -1.21 24.19 8.04
N PRO A 185 -0.08 24.75 8.56
CA PRO A 185 0.19 26.19 8.49
C PRO A 185 0.16 26.80 7.08
N SER A 186 0.38 25.97 6.06
CA SER A 186 0.28 26.33 4.64
C SER A 186 -1.16 26.51 4.14
N GLY A 187 -2.17 26.09 4.90
CA GLY A 187 -3.56 25.99 4.48
C GLY A 187 -3.91 24.69 3.73
N ASN A 188 -2.94 23.77 3.60
CA ASN A 188 -3.12 22.48 2.95
C ASN A 188 -3.56 21.38 3.93
N ALA A 189 -3.98 20.25 3.37
CA ALA A 189 -4.34 19.05 4.11
C ALA A 189 -3.31 17.92 3.88
N LEU A 190 -3.18 17.01 4.84
CA LEU A 190 -2.42 15.77 4.68
C LEU A 190 -3.35 14.70 4.13
N THR A 191 -3.00 14.07 3.01
CA THR A 191 -3.85 13.10 2.33
C THR A 191 -3.20 11.73 2.13
N ASP A 192 -4.02 10.69 2.04
CA ASP A 192 -3.62 9.42 1.44
C ASP A 192 -3.67 9.50 -0.10
N TRP A 193 -2.84 8.69 -0.78
CA TRP A 193 -2.80 8.57 -2.24
C TRP A 193 -2.83 7.11 -2.63
#